data_AF-A0A3S7DZY7-F1
#
_entry.id   AF-A0A3S7DZY7-F1
#
_cell.length_a   1.000
_cell.length_b   1.000
_cell.length_c   1.000
_cell.angle_alpha   90.00
_cell.angle_beta   90.00
_cell.angle_gamma   90.00
#
_symmetry.space_group_name_H-M   'P 1'
#
loop_
_entity.id
_entity.type
_entity.pdbx_description
1 polymer ?
#
loop_
_entity_poly.entity_id
_entity_poly.type
_entity_poly.pdbx_seq_one_letter_code
_entity_poly.pdbx_strand_id
1 'polypeptide(L)'
;WQPGDNAMEKHKQLYPSCSFVQRMLSVNNLGLSSRSAFSPSIANSLSPSLHSMALSPSLEQVGYFSGSFSSFPQDPITTRAVEDLPFLSPKLHNPSMRTEDARLRTFHSWPLTFLSPADLAKAGLYYLGTADKVACFTCGGQLCNWEPKDNAVSEHRRHYPNCPFVENLIRDQQSFNVSNVSMQTHEARVKTFINWPTRIPVQ
;
A
#
# COMPACT_ATOMS: atom_id res chain seq x y z
N TRP A 1 18.51 29.02 15.79
CA TRP A 1 19.05 27.68 16.10
C TRP A 1 20.16 27.84 17.11
N GLN A 2 20.25 26.94 18.09
CA GLN A 2 21.22 26.94 19.18
C GLN A 2 21.92 25.57 19.26
N PRO A 3 23.11 25.47 19.89
CA PRO A 3 23.76 24.17 20.14
C PRO A 3 22.83 23.23 20.92
N GLY A 4 22.65 22.00 20.40
CA GLY A 4 21.74 21.00 20.96
C GLY A 4 20.30 21.02 20.41
N ASP A 5 19.93 21.98 19.55
CA ASP A 5 18.60 22.01 18.92
C ASP A 5 18.33 20.78 18.04
N ASN A 6 17.31 19.98 18.39
CA ASN A 6 16.80 18.93 17.50
C ASN A 6 15.78 19.51 16.49
N ALA A 7 16.04 19.33 15.20
CA ALA A 7 15.21 19.87 14.13
C ALA A 7 13.80 19.24 14.06
N MET A 8 13.64 17.97 14.44
CA MET A 8 12.33 17.31 14.46
C MET A 8 11.47 17.82 15.63
N GLU A 9 12.10 18.02 16.79
CA GLU A 9 11.41 18.54 17.99
C GLU A 9 10.94 19.98 17.77
N LYS A 10 11.79 20.85 17.17
CA LYS A 10 11.37 22.22 16.83
C LYS A 10 10.32 22.27 15.74
N HIS A 11 10.35 21.37 14.75
CA HIS A 11 9.26 21.23 13.77
C HIS A 11 7.94 20.83 14.46
N LYS A 12 7.98 19.86 15.39
CA LYS A 12 6.81 19.45 16.19
C LYS A 12 6.28 20.57 17.09
N GLN A 13 7.16 21.36 17.70
CA GLN A 13 6.79 22.45 18.62
C GLN A 13 6.17 23.64 17.87
N LEU A 14 6.73 24.02 16.72
CA LEU A 14 6.30 25.19 15.95
C LEU A 14 5.12 24.91 15.02
N TYR A 15 5.00 23.69 14.49
CA TYR A 15 3.95 23.30 13.54
C TYR A 15 3.32 21.94 13.89
N PRO A 16 2.64 21.81 15.06
CA PRO A 16 2.02 20.56 15.50
C PRO A 16 0.88 20.05 14.58
N SER A 17 0.31 20.93 13.76
CA SER A 17 -0.69 20.61 12.73
C SER A 17 -0.10 20.08 11.42
N CYS A 18 1.23 20.01 11.28
CA CYS A 18 1.89 19.50 10.07
C CYS A 18 1.58 18.00 9.89
N SER A 19 1.03 17.61 8.74
CA SER A 19 0.60 16.23 8.45
C SER A 19 1.76 15.21 8.49
N PHE A 20 3.00 15.65 8.24
CA PHE A 20 4.20 14.86 8.43
C PHE A 20 4.50 14.60 9.91
N VAL A 21 4.43 15.64 10.76
CA VAL A 21 4.60 15.53 12.22
C VAL A 21 3.51 14.64 12.81
N GLN A 22 2.24 14.85 12.43
CA GLN A 22 1.11 14.05 12.88
C GLN A 22 1.31 12.57 12.55
N ARG A 23 1.70 12.24 11.31
CA ARG A 23 1.95 10.85 10.89
C ARG A 23 3.07 10.18 11.70
N MET A 24 4.17 10.88 11.97
CA MET A 24 5.25 10.38 12.83
C MET A 24 4.76 10.08 14.26
N LEU A 25 3.89 10.93 14.83
CA LEU A 25 3.32 10.71 16.14
C LEU A 25 2.32 9.53 16.17
N SER A 26 1.55 9.32 15.09
CA SER A 26 0.66 8.15 14.96
C SER A 26 1.42 6.82 14.94
N VAL A 27 2.59 6.77 14.27
CA VAL A 27 3.41 5.54 14.22
C VAL A 27 4.00 5.19 15.58
N ASN A 28 4.41 6.19 16.37
CA ASN A 28 5.04 5.97 17.68
C ASN A 28 4.10 5.35 18.75
N ASN A 29 2.79 5.31 18.53
CA ASN A 29 1.84 4.61 19.42
C ASN A 29 1.81 3.08 19.20
N LEU A 30 2.50 2.56 18.17
CA LEU A 30 2.77 1.13 18.01
C LEU A 30 4.24 0.87 18.36
N GLY A 31 4.47 0.26 19.53
CA GLY A 31 5.78 0.22 20.19
C GLY A 31 6.87 -0.52 19.42
N LEU A 32 7.69 0.24 18.67
CA LEU A 32 8.97 -0.20 18.13
C LEU A 32 10.05 0.82 18.50
N SER A 33 11.01 0.39 19.33
CA SER A 33 12.07 1.25 19.87
C SER A 33 12.95 1.86 18.77
N SER A 34 13.34 3.12 18.98
CA SER A 34 14.11 3.96 18.05
C SER A 34 15.38 3.28 17.49
N ARG A 35 15.31 2.76 16.27
CA ARG A 35 16.50 2.47 15.46
C ARG A 35 16.98 3.74 14.77
N SER A 36 18.01 4.37 15.32
CA SER A 36 18.74 5.44 14.64
C SER A 36 19.49 4.87 13.43
N ALA A 37 19.55 5.61 12.33
CA ALA A 37 20.12 5.16 11.06
C ALA A 37 21.66 5.33 10.96
N PHE A 38 22.35 5.68 12.07
CA PHE A 38 23.75 6.12 12.04
C PHE A 38 24.55 5.71 13.28
N SER A 39 25.28 4.59 13.21
CA SER A 39 26.61 4.34 13.81
C SER A 39 27.10 2.90 13.53
N PRO A 40 28.42 2.63 13.52
CA PRO A 40 28.99 1.37 13.01
C PRO A 40 29.16 0.26 14.06
N SER A 41 29.42 -0.96 13.57
CA SER A 41 29.66 -2.16 14.37
C SER A 41 30.99 -2.14 15.13
N ILE A 42 30.98 -2.67 16.36
CA ILE A 42 32.18 -3.18 17.05
C ILE A 42 31.89 -4.63 17.48
N ALA A 43 32.86 -5.52 17.28
CA ALA A 43 32.78 -6.91 17.68
C ALA A 43 33.18 -7.09 19.15
N ASN A 44 32.66 -8.13 19.79
CA ASN A 44 33.44 -8.89 20.75
C ASN A 44 32.99 -10.36 20.77
N SER A 45 33.93 -11.24 21.05
CA SER A 45 33.73 -12.69 21.10
C SER A 45 33.13 -13.14 22.43
N LEU A 46 32.48 -14.31 22.43
CA LEU A 46 32.79 -15.40 23.35
C LEU A 46 32.04 -16.69 22.95
N SER A 47 32.80 -17.75 22.74
CA SER A 47 32.41 -19.17 22.71
C SER A 47 33.20 -19.87 23.86
N PRO A 48 33.05 -21.18 24.17
CA PRO A 48 32.36 -22.25 23.45
C PRO A 48 31.37 -23.07 24.32
N SER A 49 30.67 -24.08 23.79
CA SER A 49 31.20 -25.46 23.70
C SER A 49 30.43 -26.32 22.68
N LEU A 50 31.10 -27.34 22.15
CA LEU A 50 30.62 -28.27 21.11
C LEU A 50 30.51 -29.70 21.66
N HIS A 51 29.57 -30.48 21.12
CA HIS A 51 29.67 -31.89 20.65
C HIS A 51 28.48 -32.07 19.67
N SER A 52 28.59 -32.45 18.37
CA SER A 52 29.17 -33.66 17.73
C SER A 52 28.40 -34.95 18.05
N MET A 53 27.87 -35.79 17.14
CA MET A 53 27.52 -35.77 15.68
C MET A 53 26.32 -36.79 15.48
N ALA A 54 25.84 -37.30 14.33
CA ALA A 54 26.14 -37.21 12.88
C ALA A 54 24.96 -37.72 12.01
N LEU A 55 24.95 -37.36 10.71
CA LEU A 55 24.49 -38.12 9.50
C LEU A 55 23.06 -38.73 9.35
N SER A 56 22.58 -38.71 8.10
CA SER A 56 21.38 -39.37 7.50
C SER A 56 21.85 -40.38 6.41
N PRO A 57 21.04 -40.99 5.47
CA PRO A 57 19.59 -40.94 5.16
C PRO A 57 18.97 -42.34 4.83
N SER A 58 17.89 -42.39 4.00
CA SER A 58 17.30 -43.57 3.28
C SER A 58 16.48 -44.59 4.11
N LEU A 59 15.51 -45.38 3.57
CA LEU A 59 14.68 -45.35 2.33
C LEU A 59 13.51 -46.38 2.52
N GLU A 60 12.39 -46.23 1.78
CA GLU A 60 11.23 -47.16 1.73
C GLU A 60 10.39 -47.25 3.03
N GLN A 61 9.16 -47.77 3.09
CA GLN A 61 8.40 -48.59 2.13
C GLN A 61 6.87 -48.34 2.18
N VAL A 62 6.12 -48.79 1.18
CA VAL A 62 4.65 -48.60 1.05
C VAL A 62 3.88 -49.71 1.77
N GLY A 63 2.84 -49.35 2.55
CA GLY A 63 2.00 -50.29 3.31
C GLY A 63 0.51 -49.87 3.35
N TYR A 64 -0.38 -50.86 3.35
CA TYR A 64 -1.79 -50.74 2.94
C TYR A 64 -2.81 -50.82 4.11
N PHE A 65 -3.77 -49.90 4.06
CA PHE A 65 -5.18 -49.95 4.50
C PHE A 65 -5.66 -51.09 5.43
N SER A 66 -6.19 -50.73 6.62
CA SER A 66 -7.56 -51.01 7.10
C SER A 66 -7.66 -51.07 8.63
N GLY A 67 -8.73 -50.53 9.22
CA GLY A 67 -9.05 -50.63 10.65
C GLY A 67 -9.94 -49.49 11.12
N SER A 68 -11.20 -49.78 11.45
CA SER A 68 -12.20 -48.78 11.89
C SER A 68 -12.61 -48.99 13.34
N PHE A 69 -12.97 -47.88 14.01
CA PHE A 69 -13.72 -47.72 15.29
C PHE A 69 -13.42 -48.71 16.45
N SER A 70 -13.06 -48.24 17.64
CA SER A 70 -13.94 -47.39 18.47
C SER A 70 -13.20 -46.63 19.57
N SER A 71 -13.81 -45.53 20.02
CA SER A 71 -13.73 -44.95 21.38
C SER A 71 -12.35 -44.67 22.01
N PHE A 72 -11.99 -43.37 22.06
CA PHE A 72 -11.52 -42.68 23.28
C PHE A 72 -11.80 -41.15 23.12
N PRO A 73 -11.75 -40.32 24.19
CA PRO A 73 -12.78 -39.28 24.37
C PRO A 73 -12.65 -38.01 23.54
N GLN A 74 -13.75 -37.25 23.51
CA GLN A 74 -13.79 -35.88 23.05
C GLN A 74 -13.21 -34.94 24.12
N ASP A 75 -12.15 -34.22 23.77
CA ASP A 75 -11.84 -32.91 24.33
C ASP A 75 -11.48 -31.95 23.18
N PRO A 76 -12.01 -30.72 23.14
CA PRO A 76 -11.70 -29.73 22.10
C PRO A 76 -10.35 -29.04 22.37
N ILE A 77 -9.95 -28.12 21.46
CA ILE A 77 -8.71 -27.31 21.50
C ILE A 77 -7.47 -28.14 21.04
N THR A 78 -6.85 -27.92 19.88
CA THR A 78 -6.89 -26.79 18.93
C THR A 78 -6.88 -27.24 17.46
N THR A 79 -8.05 -27.39 16.86
CA THR A 79 -8.24 -27.32 15.40
C THR A 79 -9.02 -26.06 15.04
N ARG A 80 -8.42 -24.89 15.35
CA ARG A 80 -8.67 -23.70 14.52
C ARG A 80 -7.97 -23.99 13.19
N ALA A 81 -8.65 -24.54 12.19
CA ALA A 81 -9.67 -23.81 11.44
C ALA A 81 -9.08 -22.46 11.03
N VAL A 82 -8.50 -22.43 9.84
CA VAL A 82 -8.32 -21.18 9.08
C VAL A 82 -9.71 -20.73 8.65
N GLU A 83 -10.44 -20.14 9.60
CA GLU A 83 -11.62 -19.34 9.30
C GLU A 83 -11.13 -18.14 8.48
N ASP A 84 -11.29 -18.23 7.15
CA ASP A 84 -10.91 -17.17 6.22
C ASP A 84 -11.49 -15.83 6.69
N LEU A 85 -10.64 -14.92 7.16
CA LEU A 85 -11.01 -13.61 7.68
C LEU A 85 -11.45 -12.70 6.51
N PRO A 86 -12.75 -12.53 6.21
CA PRO A 86 -13.18 -11.88 4.97
C PRO A 86 -13.08 -10.34 5.05
N PHE A 87 -12.90 -9.82 6.27
CA PHE A 87 -13.16 -8.43 6.64
C PHE A 87 -12.07 -7.42 6.25
N LEU A 88 -10.95 -7.85 5.66
CA LEU A 88 -9.84 -6.96 5.27
C LEU A 88 -9.57 -6.89 3.76
N SER A 89 -10.36 -7.59 2.93
CA SER A 89 -10.32 -7.42 1.47
C SER A 89 -11.59 -6.73 0.98
N PRO A 90 -11.51 -5.55 0.33
CA PRO A 90 -12.68 -4.97 -0.33
C PRO A 90 -13.21 -5.93 -1.39
N LYS A 91 -14.47 -6.36 -1.24
CA LYS A 91 -15.12 -7.30 -2.16
C LYS A 91 -15.26 -6.69 -3.55
N LEU A 92 -14.28 -6.96 -4.42
CA LEU A 92 -14.28 -6.48 -5.81
C LEU A 92 -15.49 -7.04 -6.55
N HIS A 93 -16.28 -6.17 -7.18
CA HIS A 93 -17.41 -6.56 -8.02
C HIS A 93 -17.00 -7.47 -9.18
N ASN A 94 -15.85 -7.21 -9.82
CA ASN A 94 -15.29 -8.06 -10.87
C ASN A 94 -13.77 -8.26 -10.70
N PRO A 95 -13.33 -9.35 -10.04
CA PRO A 95 -11.91 -9.64 -9.83
C PRO A 95 -11.07 -9.78 -11.10
N SER A 96 -11.67 -10.18 -12.24
CA SER A 96 -10.93 -10.34 -13.51
C SER A 96 -10.48 -9.00 -14.11
N MET A 97 -11.16 -7.91 -13.76
CA MET A 97 -10.89 -6.55 -14.25
C MET A 97 -10.01 -5.73 -13.29
N ARG A 98 -9.26 -6.40 -12.41
CA ARG A 98 -8.37 -5.78 -11.41
C ARG A 98 -7.20 -4.99 -12.01
N THR A 99 -6.57 -5.50 -13.07
CA THR A 99 -5.44 -4.83 -13.74
C THR A 99 -5.92 -3.84 -14.80
N GLU A 100 -5.16 -2.77 -15.04
CA GLU A 100 -5.48 -1.79 -16.10
C GLU A 100 -5.48 -2.44 -17.48
N ASP A 101 -4.51 -3.31 -17.78
CA ASP A 101 -4.44 -4.06 -19.05
C ASP A 101 -5.67 -4.93 -19.32
N ALA A 102 -6.25 -5.55 -18.29
CA ALA A 102 -7.47 -6.34 -18.44
C ALA A 102 -8.65 -5.45 -18.85
N ARG A 103 -8.76 -4.27 -18.22
CA ARG A 103 -9.79 -3.27 -18.56
C ARG A 103 -9.57 -2.70 -19.95
N LEU A 104 -8.34 -2.28 -20.29
CA LEU A 104 -7.94 -1.78 -21.62
C LEU A 104 -8.37 -2.72 -22.75
N ARG A 105 -8.14 -4.04 -22.59
CA ARG A 105 -8.50 -5.05 -23.61
C ARG A 105 -10.01 -5.13 -23.89
N THR A 106 -10.87 -4.72 -22.97
CA THR A 106 -12.33 -4.70 -23.22
C THR A 106 -12.74 -3.66 -24.26
N PHE A 107 -11.98 -2.57 -24.42
CA PHE A 107 -12.32 -1.43 -25.28
C PHE A 107 -12.03 -1.64 -26.78
N HIS A 108 -11.81 -2.87 -27.24
CA HIS A 108 -11.48 -3.18 -28.64
C HIS A 108 -12.52 -2.64 -29.66
N SER A 109 -13.79 -2.60 -29.28
CA SER A 109 -14.92 -2.08 -30.08
C SER A 109 -15.59 -0.85 -29.44
N TRP A 110 -14.80 0.00 -28.77
CA TRP A 110 -15.28 1.24 -28.16
C TRP A 110 -15.70 2.29 -29.23
N PRO A 111 -16.92 2.85 -29.19
CA PRO A 111 -17.42 3.69 -30.27
C PRO A 111 -17.08 5.19 -30.14
N LEU A 112 -16.61 5.66 -28.99
CA LEU A 112 -16.39 7.10 -28.75
C LEU A 112 -14.93 7.49 -29.00
N THR A 113 -14.72 8.42 -29.93
CA THR A 113 -13.38 8.91 -30.31
C THR A 113 -12.85 10.02 -29.41
N PHE A 114 -13.73 10.78 -28.75
CA PHE A 114 -13.36 11.89 -27.87
C PHE A 114 -12.97 11.46 -26.45
N LEU A 115 -13.37 10.25 -26.03
CA LEU A 115 -13.13 9.75 -24.68
C LEU A 115 -12.21 8.52 -24.71
N SER A 116 -10.99 8.71 -24.20
CA SER A 116 -9.88 7.76 -24.19
C SER A 116 -10.19 6.48 -23.40
N PRO A 117 -10.12 5.29 -24.03
CA PRO A 117 -10.12 3.99 -23.34
C PRO A 117 -9.10 3.88 -22.21
N ALA A 118 -7.94 4.53 -22.35
CA ALA A 118 -6.91 4.49 -21.31
C ALA A 118 -7.29 5.28 -20.07
N ASP A 119 -8.02 6.40 -20.22
CA ASP A 119 -8.40 7.22 -19.07
C ASP A 119 -9.64 6.65 -18.36
N LEU A 120 -10.51 5.95 -19.10
CA LEU A 120 -11.54 5.06 -18.56
C LEU A 120 -10.90 3.89 -17.77
N ALA A 121 -9.91 3.20 -18.35
CA ALA A 121 -9.22 2.09 -17.69
C ALA A 121 -8.48 2.53 -16.40
N LYS A 122 -7.79 3.69 -16.42
CA LYS A 122 -7.18 4.31 -15.22
C LYS A 122 -8.21 4.69 -14.16
N ALA A 123 -9.38 5.19 -14.57
CA ALA A 123 -10.50 5.45 -13.67
C ALA A 123 -11.16 4.18 -13.09
N GLY A 124 -10.64 2.98 -13.41
CA GLY A 124 -11.13 1.71 -12.87
C GLY A 124 -12.34 1.15 -13.64
N LEU A 125 -12.60 1.66 -14.85
CA LEU A 125 -13.76 1.32 -15.67
C LEU A 125 -13.37 0.37 -16.81
N TYR A 126 -14.28 -0.54 -17.18
CA TYR A 126 -14.13 -1.45 -18.34
C TYR A 126 -15.40 -1.46 -19.19
N TYR A 127 -15.27 -1.71 -20.49
CA TYR A 127 -16.37 -1.69 -21.45
C TYR A 127 -17.28 -2.92 -21.30
N LEU A 128 -18.60 -2.70 -21.38
CA LEU A 128 -19.63 -3.75 -21.33
C LEU A 128 -20.02 -4.27 -22.74
N GLY A 129 -19.34 -3.84 -23.80
CA GLY A 129 -19.59 -4.30 -25.17
C GLY A 129 -20.89 -3.76 -25.81
N THR A 130 -21.59 -2.82 -25.16
CA THR A 130 -22.85 -2.25 -25.65
C THR A 130 -22.86 -0.73 -25.53
N ALA A 131 -23.17 -0.04 -26.64
CA ALA A 131 -23.15 1.43 -26.74
C ALA A 131 -21.85 2.02 -26.14
N ASP A 132 -21.94 2.97 -25.23
CA ASP A 132 -20.82 3.55 -24.49
C ASP A 132 -20.78 3.12 -23.01
N LYS A 133 -21.43 1.98 -22.70
CA LYS A 133 -21.63 1.53 -21.31
C LYS A 133 -20.36 0.93 -20.74
N VAL A 134 -19.87 1.48 -19.63
CA VAL A 134 -18.74 0.96 -18.86
C VAL A 134 -19.12 0.65 -17.42
N ALA A 135 -18.39 -0.24 -16.76
CA ALA A 135 -18.58 -0.59 -15.35
C ALA A 135 -17.28 -0.54 -14.54
N CYS A 136 -17.37 -0.25 -13.24
CA CYS A 136 -16.22 -0.32 -12.33
C CYS A 136 -15.96 -1.75 -11.83
N PHE A 137 -14.70 -2.20 -11.87
CA PHE A 137 -14.30 -3.50 -11.32
C PHE A 137 -14.41 -3.62 -9.79
N THR A 138 -14.40 -2.49 -9.07
CA THR A 138 -14.45 -2.44 -7.61
C THR A 138 -15.88 -2.32 -7.10
N CYS A 139 -16.60 -1.23 -7.42
CA CYS A 139 -17.95 -0.97 -6.90
C CYS A 139 -19.10 -1.53 -7.76
N GLY A 140 -18.83 -1.94 -9.01
CA GLY A 140 -19.87 -2.39 -9.95
C GLY A 140 -20.74 -1.28 -10.55
N GLY A 141 -20.51 -0.02 -10.17
CA GLY A 141 -21.20 1.15 -10.74
C GLY A 141 -21.00 1.26 -12.25
N GLN A 142 -22.05 1.65 -12.97
CA GLN A 142 -22.08 1.72 -14.43
C GLN A 142 -22.27 3.16 -14.93
N LEU A 143 -21.61 3.52 -16.03
CA LEU A 143 -21.66 4.85 -16.63
C LEU A 143 -21.89 4.75 -18.15
N CYS A 144 -22.65 5.70 -18.71
CA CYS A 144 -23.03 5.78 -20.12
C CYS A 144 -23.63 7.16 -20.44
N ASN A 145 -23.85 7.44 -21.73
CA ASN A 145 -24.17 8.76 -22.29
C ASN A 145 -23.06 9.80 -22.03
N TRP A 146 -21.81 9.43 -22.32
CA TRP A 146 -20.64 10.27 -22.10
C TRP A 146 -20.62 11.50 -23.03
N GLU A 147 -20.30 12.67 -22.50
CA GLU A 147 -20.14 13.91 -23.24
C GLU A 147 -18.66 14.24 -23.55
N PRO A 148 -18.35 15.02 -24.62
CA PRO A 148 -16.98 15.43 -24.96
C PRO A 148 -16.22 16.29 -23.92
N LYS A 149 -16.82 16.59 -22.77
CA LYS A 149 -16.21 17.33 -21.65
C LYS A 149 -16.02 16.46 -20.39
N ASP A 150 -16.51 15.23 -20.41
CA ASP A 150 -16.48 14.36 -19.23
C ASP A 150 -15.07 13.89 -18.91
N ASN A 151 -14.77 13.81 -17.62
CA ASN A 151 -13.58 13.17 -17.11
C ASN A 151 -13.98 11.89 -16.36
N ALA A 152 -13.42 10.75 -16.78
CA ALA A 152 -13.77 9.44 -16.25
C ALA A 152 -13.64 9.31 -14.73
N VAL A 153 -12.65 9.96 -14.09
CA VAL A 153 -12.48 9.93 -12.63
C VAL A 153 -13.49 10.84 -11.94
N SER A 154 -13.73 12.04 -12.49
CA SER A 154 -14.72 12.98 -11.95
C SER A 154 -16.14 12.41 -12.01
N GLU A 155 -16.54 11.82 -13.13
CA GLU A 155 -17.86 11.19 -13.28
C GLU A 155 -18.02 9.96 -12.39
N HIS A 156 -17.01 9.09 -12.35
CA HIS A 156 -17.03 7.93 -11.46
C HIS A 156 -17.15 8.34 -9.98
N ARG A 157 -16.51 9.44 -9.53
CA ARG A 157 -16.79 10.04 -8.21
C ARG A 157 -18.20 10.63 -8.12
N ARG A 158 -18.69 11.34 -9.15
CA ARG A 158 -19.98 12.06 -9.12
C ARG A 158 -21.16 11.11 -8.90
N HIS A 159 -21.16 9.97 -9.59
CA HIS A 159 -22.23 8.97 -9.48
C HIS A 159 -21.97 7.92 -8.38
N TYR A 160 -20.70 7.60 -8.09
CA TYR A 160 -20.32 6.58 -7.11
C TYR A 160 -19.28 7.12 -6.10
N PRO A 161 -19.64 8.11 -5.26
CA PRO A 161 -18.70 8.77 -4.34
C PRO A 161 -18.09 7.81 -3.32
N ASN A 162 -18.81 6.76 -2.93
CA ASN A 162 -18.38 5.74 -1.98
C ASN A 162 -17.58 4.59 -2.65
N CYS A 163 -17.04 4.78 -3.86
CA CYS A 163 -16.23 3.78 -4.54
C CYS A 163 -14.80 3.75 -3.97
N PRO A 164 -14.36 2.64 -3.32
CA PRO A 164 -13.03 2.59 -2.69
C PRO A 164 -11.87 2.79 -3.67
N PHE A 165 -12.05 2.43 -4.94
CA PHE A 165 -11.02 2.65 -5.96
C PHE A 165 -10.83 4.14 -6.29
N VAL A 166 -11.93 4.88 -6.44
CA VAL A 166 -11.90 6.33 -6.74
C VAL A 166 -11.43 7.14 -5.53
N GLU A 167 -11.86 6.77 -4.32
CA GLU A 167 -11.39 7.41 -3.08
C GLU A 167 -9.88 7.27 -2.93
N ASN A 168 -9.36 6.06 -3.13
CA ASN A 168 -7.92 5.79 -3.13
C ASN A 168 -7.20 6.61 -4.22
N LEU A 169 -7.67 6.53 -5.47
CA LEU A 169 -7.06 7.23 -6.62
C LEU A 169 -6.96 8.75 -6.39
N ILE A 170 -7.98 9.37 -5.80
CA ILE A 170 -7.99 10.82 -5.53
C ILE A 170 -7.05 11.18 -4.38
N ARG A 171 -7.03 10.40 -3.29
CA ARG A 171 -6.08 10.61 -2.19
C ARG A 171 -4.63 10.47 -2.65
N ASP A 172 -4.38 9.50 -3.52
CA ASP A 172 -3.05 9.24 -4.04
C ASP A 172 -2.64 10.38 -5.02
N GLN A 173 -3.53 10.86 -5.89
CA GLN A 173 -3.33 12.09 -6.68
C GLN A 173 -3.03 13.32 -5.81
N GLN A 174 -3.74 13.50 -4.69
CA GLN A 174 -3.46 14.59 -3.75
C GLN A 174 -2.07 14.47 -3.10
N SER A 175 -1.56 13.25 -2.90
CA SER A 175 -0.21 13.03 -2.33
C SER A 175 0.92 13.50 -3.25
N PHE A 176 0.68 13.57 -4.57
CA PHE A 176 1.65 14.06 -5.55
C PHE A 176 1.65 15.58 -5.74
N ASN A 177 0.71 16.32 -5.13
CA ASN A 177 0.71 17.79 -5.11
C ASN A 177 1.77 18.37 -4.15
N VAL A 178 3.03 17.98 -4.37
CA VAL A 178 4.18 18.55 -3.67
C VAL A 178 4.39 19.97 -4.17
N SER A 179 4.00 20.96 -3.37
CA SER A 179 4.02 22.39 -3.69
C SER A 179 5.41 22.97 -4.03
N ASN A 180 6.48 22.21 -3.82
CA ASN A 180 7.81 22.51 -4.35
C ASN A 180 8.48 21.25 -4.92
N VAL A 181 8.24 20.97 -6.21
CA VAL A 181 8.81 19.83 -6.96
C VAL A 181 10.35 19.80 -6.91
N SER A 182 11.01 20.97 -6.86
CA SER A 182 12.48 21.03 -6.85
C SER A 182 13.11 20.40 -5.60
N MET A 183 12.35 20.29 -4.49
CA MET A 183 12.85 19.80 -3.19
C MET A 183 12.51 18.33 -2.90
N GLN A 184 12.10 17.54 -3.90
CA GLN A 184 11.71 16.15 -3.70
C GLN A 184 12.90 15.24 -3.29
N THR A 185 14.05 15.36 -3.96
CA THR A 185 15.22 14.50 -3.67
C THR A 185 15.91 14.88 -2.36
N HIS A 186 16.68 13.94 -1.79
CA HIS A 186 17.57 14.23 -0.67
C HIS A 186 18.67 15.23 -1.09
N GLU A 187 19.26 15.00 -2.27
CA GLU A 187 20.33 15.82 -2.84
C GLU A 187 19.92 17.29 -3.01
N ALA A 188 18.74 17.58 -3.58
CA ALA A 188 18.26 18.94 -3.75
C ALA A 188 18.01 19.65 -2.42
N ARG A 189 17.55 18.91 -1.39
CA ARG A 189 17.38 19.42 -0.02
C ARG A 189 18.69 19.61 0.73
N VAL A 190 19.75 18.89 0.40
CA VAL A 190 21.11 19.14 0.94
C VAL A 190 21.74 20.35 0.23
N LYS A 191 21.49 20.54 -1.06
CA LYS A 191 22.03 21.65 -1.86
C LYS A 191 21.63 23.05 -1.34
N THR A 192 20.51 23.19 -0.64
CA THR A 192 20.12 24.48 -0.01
C THR A 192 21.04 24.89 1.14
N PHE A 193 21.80 23.97 1.74
CA PHE A 193 22.73 24.24 2.84
C PHE A 193 24.15 24.59 2.38
N ILE A 194 24.46 24.54 1.07
CA ILE A 194 25.81 24.82 0.54
C ILE A 194 26.26 26.25 0.88
N ASN A 195 25.33 27.22 0.88
CA ASN A 195 25.59 28.62 1.21
C ASN A 195 25.11 28.98 2.63
N TRP A 196 25.03 28.01 3.55
CA TRP A 196 24.51 28.26 4.90
C TRP A 196 25.50 29.09 5.74
N PRO A 197 25.08 30.22 6.37
CA PRO A 197 25.97 31.08 7.13
C PRO A 197 26.49 30.40 8.40
N THR A 198 27.81 30.33 8.56
CA THR A 198 28.49 29.73 9.72
C THR A 198 28.34 30.53 11.02
N ARG A 199 27.95 31.80 10.92
CA ARG A 199 27.43 32.62 12.03
C ARG A 199 26.19 33.38 11.55
N ILE A 200 25.09 33.20 12.24
CA ILE A 200 23.93 34.09 12.16
C ILE A 200 24.20 35.22 13.18
N PRO A 201 24.24 36.50 12.76
CA PRO A 201 24.27 37.61 13.71
C PRO A 201 23.00 37.59 14.56
N VAL A 202 23.16 37.48 15.87
CA VAL A 202 22.06 37.71 16.82
C VAL A 202 22.07 39.20 17.15
N GLN A 203 20.95 39.87 16.92
CA GLN A 203 20.64 41.19 17.46
C GLN A 203 19.78 41.02 18.71
#